data_AF-A0A0C3G5U9-F1
#
_entry.id   AF-A0A0C3G5U9-F1
#
_cell.length_a   1.000
_cell.length_b   1.000
_cell.length_c   1.000
_cell.angle_alpha   90.00
_cell.angle_beta   90.00
_cell.angle_gamma   90.00
#
_symmetry.space_group_name_H-M   'P 1'
#
loop_
_entity.id
_entity.type
_entity.pdbx_description
1 polymer ?
#
loop_
_entity_poly.entity_id
_entity_poly.type
_entity_poly.pdbx_seq_one_letter_code
_entity_poly.pdbx_strand_id
1 'polypeptide(L)'
;MQHAATGSSTLYPDAQPYFGVVENTVQALRLVQAAWLGVVPRIIRRLNDTERKEKIVSGAVFIFGVDESGMKRWTDGRLWSPSRIDGNFLVYREMDRKGDGMSKFDRFEEWTPGDDGRAVSSTQEQRQGRFWQSGTTAAENRTANKFKADGLVKKTITVKINGSDHHLICYYTQQDLYMGRFKPMSTRSDIMGLDLSPHIFCFTDFRLPPRLEKGPDGLSTIV
;
A
#
# COMPACT_ATOMS: atom_id res chain seq x y z
N MET A 1 -25.31 -22.42 -6.88
CA MET A 1 -25.78 -21.04 -7.09
C MET A 1 -24.58 -20.18 -7.44
N GLN A 2 -24.44 -19.85 -8.73
CA GLN A 2 -23.35 -19.03 -9.25
C GLN A 2 -23.72 -17.56 -9.06
N HIS A 3 -23.10 -16.87 -8.11
CA HIS A 3 -23.05 -15.41 -8.17
C HIS A 3 -21.89 -15.02 -9.07
N ALA A 4 -22.10 -15.13 -10.38
CA ALA A 4 -21.30 -14.37 -11.32
C ALA A 4 -21.69 -12.90 -11.11
N ALA A 5 -20.83 -12.13 -10.43
CA ALA A 5 -21.00 -10.69 -10.35
C ALA A 5 -20.85 -10.13 -11.78
N THR A 6 -21.98 -9.90 -12.43
CA THR A 6 -22.06 -9.31 -13.76
C THR A 6 -21.43 -7.92 -13.75
N GLY A 7 -20.79 -7.60 -14.87
CA GLY A 7 -19.79 -6.55 -15.02
C GLY A 7 -20.22 -5.15 -14.59
N SER A 8 -19.20 -4.34 -14.26
CA SER A 8 -19.30 -2.94 -13.87
C SER A 8 -20.33 -2.68 -12.78
N SER A 9 -19.90 -2.69 -11.51
CA SER A 9 -20.68 -2.06 -10.45
C SER A 9 -20.95 -0.60 -10.86
N THR A 10 -22.19 -0.29 -11.23
CA THR A 10 -22.65 1.06 -11.57
C THR A 10 -22.42 2.04 -10.41
N LEU A 11 -22.17 1.52 -9.21
CA LEU A 11 -21.86 2.27 -7.99
C LEU A 11 -20.44 2.85 -7.99
N TYR A 12 -19.51 2.32 -8.80
CA TYR A 12 -18.10 2.74 -8.79
C TYR A 12 -17.55 2.96 -10.21
N PRO A 13 -18.00 4.03 -10.89
CA PRO A 13 -17.43 4.40 -12.18
C PRO A 13 -15.93 4.76 -12.06
N ASP A 14 -15.24 4.69 -13.19
CA ASP A 14 -13.88 5.22 -13.39
C ASP A 14 -12.76 4.62 -12.53
N ALA A 15 -12.87 3.37 -12.04
CA ALA A 15 -11.76 2.73 -11.32
C ALA A 15 -11.34 3.52 -10.04
N GLN A 16 -12.33 4.04 -9.31
CA GLN A 16 -12.16 4.70 -8.02
C GLN A 16 -11.46 3.77 -7.01
N PRO A 17 -10.48 4.25 -6.22
CA PRO A 17 -9.91 3.47 -5.13
C PRO A 17 -10.78 3.58 -3.87
N TYR A 18 -10.68 2.59 -3.00
CA TYR A 18 -11.02 2.79 -1.59
C TYR A 18 -9.94 3.68 -0.94
N PHE A 19 -10.32 4.58 -0.03
CA PHE A 19 -9.36 5.42 0.70
C PHE A 19 -9.28 5.02 2.17
N GLY A 20 -8.08 4.67 2.62
CA GLY A 20 -7.80 4.28 4.01
C GLY A 20 -6.44 3.60 4.16
N VAL A 21 -6.20 3.01 5.33
CA VAL A 21 -4.98 2.25 5.63
C VAL A 21 -5.32 0.77 5.79
N VAL A 22 -4.41 -0.09 5.36
CA VAL A 22 -4.48 -1.55 5.54
C VAL A 22 -3.28 -1.99 6.37
N GLU A 23 -3.52 -2.22 7.65
CA GLU A 23 -2.45 -2.44 8.64
C GLU A 23 -2.05 -3.91 8.71
N ASN A 24 -3.03 -4.81 8.67
CA ASN A 24 -2.86 -6.23 8.92
C ASN A 24 -3.65 -7.10 7.94
N THR A 25 -3.44 -8.42 8.03
CA THR A 25 -4.05 -9.39 7.12
C THR A 25 -5.57 -9.45 7.28
N VAL A 26 -6.11 -9.35 8.51
CA VAL A 26 -7.57 -9.38 8.73
C VAL A 26 -8.27 -8.22 8.02
N GLN A 27 -7.70 -7.01 8.10
CA GLN A 27 -8.18 -5.85 7.35
C GLN A 27 -8.14 -6.07 5.83
N ALA A 28 -7.10 -6.74 5.32
CA ALA A 28 -7.03 -7.10 3.90
C ALA A 28 -8.12 -8.11 3.51
N LEU A 29 -8.37 -9.14 4.33
CA LEU A 29 -9.46 -10.10 4.09
C LEU A 29 -10.82 -9.41 4.04
N ARG A 30 -11.10 -8.50 4.99
CA ARG A 30 -12.34 -7.69 5.01
C ARG A 30 -12.51 -6.87 3.75
N LEU A 31 -11.48 -6.14 3.34
CA LEU A 31 -11.55 -5.30 2.15
C LEU A 31 -11.73 -6.11 0.87
N VAL A 32 -11.05 -7.26 0.74
CA VAL A 32 -11.21 -8.12 -0.43
C VAL A 32 -12.62 -8.70 -0.49
N GLN A 33 -13.17 -9.17 0.64
CA GLN A 33 -14.56 -9.63 0.68
C GLN A 33 -15.56 -8.50 0.41
N ALA A 34 -15.34 -7.31 0.98
CA ALA A 34 -16.16 -6.13 0.71
C ALA A 34 -16.16 -5.77 -0.78
N ALA A 35 -15.00 -5.84 -1.42
CA ALA A 35 -14.84 -5.57 -2.85
C ALA A 35 -15.56 -6.63 -3.70
N TRP A 36 -15.42 -7.91 -3.33
CA TRP A 36 -16.11 -9.03 -3.97
C TRP A 36 -17.64 -8.89 -3.89
N LEU A 37 -18.17 -8.47 -2.73
CA LEU A 37 -19.59 -8.19 -2.51
C LEU A 37 -20.07 -6.85 -3.13
N GLY A 38 -19.16 -6.02 -3.66
CA GLY A 38 -19.50 -4.71 -4.21
C GLY A 38 -19.79 -3.62 -3.17
N VAL A 39 -19.42 -3.84 -1.90
CA VAL A 39 -19.52 -2.86 -0.80
C VAL A 39 -18.48 -1.74 -0.95
N VAL A 40 -17.32 -2.03 -1.53
CA VAL A 40 -16.27 -1.05 -1.84
C VAL A 40 -15.85 -1.16 -3.32
N PRO A 41 -15.20 -0.13 -3.89
CA PRO A 41 -14.74 -0.19 -5.26
C PRO A 41 -13.78 -1.36 -5.53
N ARG A 42 -13.86 -1.90 -6.75
CA ARG A 42 -12.87 -2.85 -7.28
C ARG A 42 -12.54 -2.53 -8.73
N ILE A 43 -11.35 -2.96 -9.14
CA ILE A 43 -10.79 -2.71 -10.44
C ILE A 43 -11.07 -3.92 -11.35
N ILE A 44 -11.73 -3.67 -12.47
CA ILE A 44 -12.12 -4.69 -13.45
C ILE A 44 -11.34 -4.59 -14.77
N ARG A 45 -10.43 -3.62 -14.88
CA ARG A 45 -9.56 -3.40 -16.04
C ARG A 45 -8.31 -2.63 -15.64
N ARG A 46 -7.30 -2.60 -16.51
CA ARG A 46 -6.10 -1.77 -16.29
C ARG A 46 -6.46 -0.28 -16.24
N LEU A 47 -5.76 0.43 -15.37
CA LEU A 47 -5.80 1.89 -15.32
C LEU A 47 -5.10 2.49 -16.55
N ASN A 48 -5.72 3.50 -17.15
CA ASN A 48 -5.07 4.34 -18.17
C ASN A 48 -4.04 5.29 -17.52
N ASP A 49 -3.27 6.02 -18.35
CA ASP A 49 -2.22 6.92 -17.83
C ASP A 49 -2.76 8.04 -16.95
N THR A 50 -3.94 8.60 -17.28
CA THR A 50 -4.58 9.68 -16.51
C THR A 50 -5.03 9.16 -15.14
N GLU A 51 -5.75 8.04 -15.11
CA GLU A 51 -6.19 7.39 -13.87
C GLU A 51 -4.99 7.03 -12.98
N ARG A 52 -3.89 6.54 -13.55
CA ARG A 52 -2.66 6.25 -12.79
C ARG A 52 -2.06 7.50 -12.15
N LYS A 53 -2.01 8.62 -12.87
CA LYS A 53 -1.47 9.89 -12.35
C LYS A 53 -2.34 10.46 -11.24
N GLU A 54 -3.66 10.39 -11.39
CA GLU A 54 -4.61 11.01 -10.46
C GLU A 54 -4.92 10.16 -9.23
N LYS A 55 -5.02 8.85 -9.39
CA LYS A 55 -5.58 7.96 -8.35
C LYS A 55 -4.53 7.23 -7.53
N ILE A 56 -3.30 7.11 -8.03
CA ILE A 56 -2.20 6.47 -7.29
C ILE A 56 -1.54 7.51 -6.39
N VAL A 57 -2.19 7.71 -5.25
CA VAL A 57 -1.84 8.69 -4.22
C VAL A 57 -1.86 8.04 -2.83
N SER A 58 -1.39 8.77 -1.84
CA SER A 58 -1.38 8.33 -0.45
C SER A 58 -2.80 8.03 0.06
N GLY A 59 -2.99 6.89 0.71
CA GLY A 59 -4.28 6.39 1.20
C GLY A 59 -5.08 5.59 0.17
N ALA A 60 -4.68 5.55 -1.11
CA ALA A 60 -5.42 4.82 -2.13
C ALA A 60 -5.21 3.30 -2.00
N VAL A 61 -6.31 2.55 -2.05
CA VAL A 61 -6.34 1.08 -2.05
C VAL A 61 -7.10 0.58 -3.28
N PHE A 62 -6.42 -0.28 -4.04
CA PHE A 62 -6.93 -0.91 -5.25
C PHE A 62 -7.06 -2.40 -5.02
N ILE A 63 -8.20 -2.97 -5.42
CA ILE A 63 -8.50 -4.39 -5.28
C ILE A 63 -8.99 -4.90 -6.63
N PHE A 64 -8.45 -6.01 -7.13
CA PHE A 64 -8.97 -6.68 -8.33
C PHE A 64 -8.96 -8.19 -8.18
N GLY A 65 -9.99 -8.85 -8.70
CA GLY A 65 -10.01 -10.29 -8.94
C GLY A 65 -9.31 -10.61 -10.26
N VAL A 66 -8.46 -11.64 -10.27
CA VAL A 66 -7.70 -12.05 -11.47
C VAL A 66 -8.66 -12.51 -12.57
N ASP A 67 -9.66 -13.31 -12.23
CA ASP A 67 -10.60 -13.88 -13.20
C ASP A 67 -11.53 -12.82 -13.81
N GLU A 68 -12.03 -11.88 -12.99
CA GLU A 68 -12.94 -10.83 -13.45
C GLU A 68 -12.22 -9.78 -14.32
N SER A 69 -11.02 -9.37 -13.91
CA SER A 69 -10.29 -8.28 -14.59
C SER A 69 -9.37 -8.74 -15.72
N GLY A 70 -9.04 -10.04 -15.77
CA GLY A 70 -7.98 -10.59 -16.61
C GLY A 70 -6.56 -10.12 -16.22
N MET A 71 -6.42 -9.34 -15.14
CA MET A 71 -5.13 -8.81 -14.69
C MET A 71 -4.44 -9.82 -13.76
N LYS A 72 -3.20 -10.21 -14.10
CA LYS A 72 -2.36 -11.05 -13.23
C LYS A 72 -1.40 -10.27 -12.34
N ARG A 73 -1.13 -9.01 -12.69
CA ARG A 73 -0.16 -8.14 -12.02
C ARG A 73 -0.62 -6.69 -12.11
N TRP A 74 -0.38 -5.98 -11.02
CA TRP A 74 -0.58 -4.54 -10.94
C TRP A 74 0.57 -3.77 -11.61
N THR A 75 0.23 -2.74 -12.38
CA THR A 75 1.21 -1.86 -13.05
C THR A 75 0.79 -0.41 -12.82
N ASP A 76 1.67 0.37 -12.19
CA ASP A 76 1.42 1.78 -11.84
C ASP A 76 2.32 2.78 -12.58
N GLY A 77 3.34 2.32 -13.30
CA GLY A 77 4.29 3.17 -14.02
C GLY A 77 5.30 3.91 -13.13
N ARG A 78 5.31 3.64 -11.82
CA ARG A 78 6.28 4.20 -10.86
C ARG A 78 7.49 3.28 -10.73
N LEU A 79 8.62 3.86 -10.31
CA LEU A 79 9.85 3.12 -10.05
C LEU A 79 9.90 2.69 -8.59
N TRP A 80 10.04 1.39 -8.35
CA TRP A 80 9.95 0.79 -7.02
C TRP A 80 11.24 0.06 -6.63
N SER A 81 11.57 0.11 -5.35
CA SER A 81 12.60 -0.74 -4.75
C SER A 81 12.32 -2.23 -5.00
N PRO A 82 13.32 -3.13 -4.86
CA PRO A 82 13.03 -4.55 -4.63
C PRO A 82 12.07 -4.72 -3.44
N SER A 83 11.27 -5.78 -3.47
CA SER A 83 10.32 -6.06 -2.39
C SER A 83 11.02 -6.37 -1.07
N ARG A 84 10.34 -6.02 0.02
CA ARG A 84 10.62 -6.48 1.38
C ARG A 84 9.37 -7.16 1.94
N ILE A 85 9.58 -8.16 2.79
CA ILE A 85 8.48 -8.90 3.43
C ILE A 85 8.10 -8.16 4.71
N ASP A 86 6.81 -7.89 4.88
CA ASP A 86 6.21 -7.35 6.11
C ASP A 86 4.97 -8.19 6.44
N GLY A 87 5.14 -9.18 7.32
CA GLY A 87 4.15 -10.22 7.58
C GLY A 87 3.74 -10.96 6.29
N ASN A 88 2.47 -10.86 5.93
CA ASN A 88 1.91 -11.43 4.69
C ASN A 88 2.00 -10.50 3.47
N PHE A 89 2.55 -9.30 3.64
CA PHE A 89 2.62 -8.32 2.58
C PHE A 89 4.01 -8.25 1.95
N LEU A 90 4.03 -7.81 0.69
CA LEU A 90 5.22 -7.29 0.04
C LEU A 90 5.18 -5.76 0.06
N VAL A 91 6.28 -5.15 0.47
CA VAL A 91 6.42 -3.69 0.60
C VAL A 91 7.50 -3.19 -0.34
N TYR A 92 7.22 -2.04 -0.96
CA TYR A 92 8.07 -1.36 -1.93
C TYR A 92 8.14 0.12 -1.58
N ARG A 93 9.32 0.74 -1.76
CA ARG A 93 9.49 2.20 -1.63
C ARG A 93 9.71 2.83 -3.00
N GLU A 94 9.09 3.97 -3.25
CA GLU A 94 9.27 4.72 -4.48
C GLU A 94 10.71 5.25 -4.56
N MET A 95 11.30 5.16 -5.76
CA MET A 95 12.66 5.59 -6.04
C MET A 95 12.67 6.75 -7.03
N ASP A 96 13.71 7.57 -6.96
CA ASP A 96 13.96 8.60 -7.95
C ASP A 96 14.31 7.98 -9.30
N ARG A 97 13.77 8.58 -10.38
CA ARG A 97 14.29 8.29 -11.71
C ARG A 97 15.64 8.99 -11.84
N LYS A 98 16.60 8.35 -12.51
CA LYS A 98 17.88 8.98 -12.81
C LYS A 98 17.60 10.28 -13.59
N GLY A 99 17.85 11.43 -12.95
CA GLY A 99 17.57 12.76 -13.48
C GLY A 99 16.64 13.63 -12.62
N ASP A 100 15.82 13.04 -11.75
CA ASP A 100 14.88 13.79 -10.88
C ASP A 100 15.54 14.35 -9.60
N GLY A 101 16.70 13.80 -9.22
CA GLY A 101 17.42 14.14 -7.98
C GLY A 101 18.28 15.41 -8.03
N MET A 102 18.28 16.16 -9.14
CA MET A 102 18.87 17.50 -9.15
C MET A 102 17.77 18.49 -8.79
N SER A 103 17.63 18.76 -7.49
CA SER A 103 16.81 19.87 -7.05
C SER A 103 17.21 21.11 -7.85
N LYS A 104 16.23 21.84 -8.39
CA LYS A 104 16.48 23.16 -9.02
C LYS A 104 17.03 24.20 -8.01
N PHE A 105 17.16 23.83 -6.74
CA PHE A 105 17.72 24.66 -5.68
C PHE A 105 19.25 24.60 -5.61
N ASP A 106 19.91 23.53 -6.07
CA ASP A 106 21.39 23.43 -6.07
C ASP A 106 22.07 24.03 -7.30
N ARG A 107 21.32 24.62 -8.24
CA ARG A 107 21.89 25.24 -9.45
C ARG A 107 22.20 26.74 -9.28
N PHE A 108 22.16 27.27 -8.06
CA PHE A 108 22.43 28.69 -7.81
C PHE A 108 23.40 28.93 -6.65
N GLU A 109 24.46 28.13 -6.54
CA GLU A 109 25.67 28.55 -5.82
C GLU A 109 26.92 27.98 -6.50
N GLU A 110 27.40 28.66 -7.53
CA GLU A 110 28.82 28.59 -7.87
C GLU A 110 29.23 29.84 -8.66
N TRP A 111 29.52 30.94 -7.95
CA TRP A 111 30.67 31.84 -8.15
C TRP A 111 30.56 33.06 -7.23
N THR A 112 31.23 33.04 -6.07
CA THR A 112 31.69 34.27 -5.40
C THR A 112 33.13 34.06 -4.95
N PRO A 113 34.08 34.94 -5.35
CA PRO A 113 35.45 34.85 -4.88
C PRO A 113 35.63 35.62 -3.57
N GLY A 114 36.02 34.88 -2.52
CA GLY A 114 36.77 35.37 -1.36
C GLY A 114 35.95 36.02 -0.24
N ASP A 115 35.96 35.41 0.95
CA ASP A 115 36.24 36.12 2.21
C ASP A 115 36.59 35.15 3.34
N ASP A 116 37.53 35.56 4.18
CA ASP A 116 38.04 34.86 5.35
C ASP A 116 37.15 35.16 6.57
N GLY A 117 36.59 34.14 7.24
CA GLY A 117 35.92 34.42 8.51
C GLY A 117 35.12 33.32 9.18
N ARG A 118 35.73 32.74 10.22
CA ARG A 118 35.16 32.31 11.52
C ARG A 118 33.84 31.50 11.57
N ALA A 119 33.98 30.33 12.18
CA ALA A 119 32.92 29.43 12.62
C ALA A 119 31.83 30.07 13.49
N VAL A 120 30.58 29.63 13.26
CA VAL A 120 29.51 29.60 14.28
C VAL A 120 28.82 28.25 14.20
N SER A 121 28.84 27.53 15.31
CA SER A 121 28.08 26.31 15.53
C SER A 121 26.59 26.64 15.67
N SER A 122 25.73 25.95 14.93
CA SER A 122 24.33 25.74 15.32
C SER A 122 24.04 24.25 15.31
N THR A 123 23.96 23.71 16.52
CA THR A 123 23.49 22.38 16.86
C THR A 123 21.99 22.23 16.61
N GLN A 124 21.55 20.97 16.56
CA GLN A 124 20.16 20.48 16.62
C GLN A 124 19.31 20.58 15.36
N GLU A 125 19.30 19.49 14.58
CA GLU A 125 18.08 18.77 14.18
C GLU A 125 18.45 17.48 13.42
N GLN A 126 19.02 16.48 14.11
CA GLN A 126 19.23 15.14 13.56
C GLN A 126 18.84 14.08 14.58
N ARG A 127 17.56 14.01 14.94
CA ARG A 127 17.06 12.94 15.83
C ARG A 127 15.71 12.33 15.46
N GLN A 128 15.07 12.72 14.35
CA GLN A 128 13.74 12.21 14.04
C GLN A 128 13.76 11.45 12.71
N GLY A 129 13.78 10.12 12.80
CA GLY A 129 13.78 9.22 11.63
C GLY A 129 14.44 7.85 11.85
N ARG A 130 15.08 7.61 13.00
CA ARG A 130 15.84 6.37 13.27
C ARG A 130 15.04 5.20 13.86
N PHE A 131 13.74 5.06 13.56
CA PHE A 131 12.98 3.90 14.05
C PHE A 131 13.25 2.61 13.25
N TRP A 132 13.82 2.69 12.04
CA TRP A 132 14.10 1.53 11.17
C TRP A 132 15.59 1.30 10.84
N GLN A 133 16.51 1.97 11.54
CA GLN A 133 17.97 1.84 11.32
C GLN A 133 18.64 0.74 12.17
N SER A 134 17.91 0.04 13.04
CA SER A 134 18.48 -1.08 13.79
C SER A 134 18.61 -2.31 12.89
N GLY A 135 19.71 -2.37 12.14
CA GLY A 135 20.12 -3.57 11.39
C GLY A 135 20.73 -3.35 9.99
N THR A 136 21.01 -2.12 9.55
CA THR A 136 21.40 -1.88 8.14
C THR A 136 22.88 -2.15 7.87
N THR A 137 23.17 -2.97 6.86
CA THR A 137 24.52 -3.19 6.31
C THR A 137 24.94 -2.03 5.40
N ALA A 138 26.24 -1.86 5.13
CA ALA A 138 26.78 -0.80 4.25
C ALA A 138 26.18 -0.78 2.82
N ALA A 139 25.63 -1.92 2.35
CA ALA A 139 24.95 -2.03 1.06
C ALA A 139 23.59 -1.31 1.03
N GLU A 140 22.86 -1.27 2.15
CA GLU A 140 21.56 -0.56 2.24
C GLU A 140 21.74 0.95 2.37
N ASN A 141 22.89 1.40 2.90
CA ASN A 141 23.20 2.82 2.97
C ASN A 141 23.47 3.42 1.58
N ARG A 142 24.00 2.63 0.63
CA ARG A 142 24.17 3.05 -0.79
C ARG A 142 22.84 3.15 -1.56
N THR A 143 21.76 2.53 -1.07
CA THR A 143 20.43 2.63 -1.70
C THR A 143 19.53 3.67 -1.04
N ALA A 144 19.87 4.15 0.17
CA ALA A 144 19.16 5.22 0.84
C ALA A 144 19.06 6.50 -0.01
N ASN A 145 20.15 6.87 -0.70
CA ASN A 145 20.20 8.02 -1.63
C ASN A 145 19.44 7.80 -2.96
N LYS A 146 18.61 6.75 -3.08
CA LYS A 146 17.77 6.49 -4.27
C LYS A 146 16.29 6.53 -3.97
N PHE A 147 15.88 6.63 -2.70
CA PHE A 147 14.48 6.72 -2.34
C PHE A 147 14.04 8.17 -2.32
N LYS A 148 12.84 8.43 -2.84
CA LYS A 148 12.20 9.74 -2.71
C LYS A 148 11.94 10.05 -1.23
N ALA A 149 12.31 11.25 -0.79
CA ALA A 149 12.11 11.68 0.60
C ALA A 149 10.62 11.69 0.99
N ASP A 150 9.75 12.12 0.07
CA ASP A 150 8.29 12.14 0.18
C ASP A 150 7.61 11.05 -0.68
N GLY A 151 8.37 10.00 -1.01
CA GLY A 151 7.93 8.94 -1.90
C GLY A 151 6.77 8.11 -1.34
N LEU A 152 5.99 7.54 -2.26
CA LEU A 152 5.00 6.54 -1.86
C LEU A 152 5.68 5.26 -1.36
N VAL A 153 5.03 4.63 -0.40
CA VAL A 153 5.18 3.23 -0.07
C VAL A 153 4.02 2.48 -0.71
N LYS A 154 4.32 1.37 -1.38
CA LYS A 154 3.33 0.43 -1.89
C LYS A 154 3.39 -0.85 -1.07
N LYS A 155 2.24 -1.30 -0.57
CA LYS A 155 2.09 -2.55 0.18
C LYS A 155 1.04 -3.43 -0.49
N THR A 156 1.39 -4.68 -0.79
CA THR A 156 0.56 -5.60 -1.58
C THR A 156 0.36 -6.94 -0.88
N ILE A 157 -0.81 -7.53 -1.06
CA ILE A 157 -1.14 -8.90 -0.59
C ILE A 157 -2.07 -9.56 -1.61
N THR A 158 -1.97 -10.88 -1.71
CA THR A 158 -2.91 -11.70 -2.48
C THR A 158 -3.80 -12.46 -1.49
N VAL A 159 -5.10 -12.41 -1.69
CA VAL A 159 -6.11 -13.14 -0.93
C VAL A 159 -6.89 -14.01 -1.90
N LYS A 160 -7.06 -15.29 -1.59
CA LYS A 160 -7.87 -16.19 -2.41
C LYS A 160 -9.25 -16.35 -1.79
N ILE A 161 -10.29 -16.00 -2.54
CA ILE A 161 -11.71 -16.18 -2.16
C ILE A 161 -12.35 -17.15 -3.16
N ASN A 162 -12.98 -18.21 -2.66
CA ASN A 162 -13.66 -19.23 -3.48
C ASN A 162 -12.77 -19.78 -4.62
N GLY A 163 -11.49 -19.97 -4.35
CA GLY A 163 -10.49 -20.45 -5.31
C GLY A 163 -9.85 -19.38 -6.20
N SER A 164 -10.46 -18.19 -6.30
CA SER A 164 -10.01 -17.11 -7.18
C SER A 164 -9.08 -16.11 -6.47
N ASP A 165 -7.99 -15.75 -7.14
CA ASP A 165 -7.00 -14.80 -6.62
C ASP A 165 -7.50 -13.36 -6.70
N HIS A 166 -7.38 -12.64 -5.60
CA HIS A 166 -7.67 -11.22 -5.49
C HIS A 166 -6.44 -10.50 -4.97
N HIS A 167 -5.99 -9.49 -5.70
CA HIS A 167 -4.86 -8.68 -5.30
C HIS A 167 -5.34 -7.39 -4.65
N LEU A 168 -4.78 -7.07 -3.49
CA LEU A 168 -4.93 -5.78 -2.83
C LEU A 168 -3.61 -5.02 -2.89
N ILE A 169 -3.68 -3.76 -3.32
CA ILE A 169 -2.55 -2.84 -3.44
C ILE A 169 -2.93 -1.57 -2.70
N CYS A 170 -2.18 -1.23 -1.65
CA CYS A 170 -2.36 0.02 -0.92
C CYS A 170 -1.12 0.91 -1.03
N TYR A 171 -1.37 2.21 -1.05
CA TYR A 171 -0.38 3.26 -1.15
C TYR A 171 -0.47 4.20 0.04
N TYR A 172 0.67 4.64 0.56
CA TYR A 172 0.73 5.67 1.59
C TYR A 172 2.11 6.35 1.58
N THR A 173 2.19 7.60 2.01
CA THR A 173 3.45 8.21 2.42
C THR A 173 3.67 7.95 3.90
N GLN A 174 4.93 7.89 4.35
CA GLN A 174 5.19 7.73 5.79
C GLN A 174 4.75 8.93 6.62
N GLN A 175 4.78 10.11 6.02
CA GLN A 175 4.28 11.32 6.68
C GLN A 175 2.78 11.22 6.93
N ASP A 176 1.97 10.85 5.95
CA ASP A 176 0.51 10.79 6.14
C ASP A 176 0.10 9.69 7.12
N LEU A 177 0.82 8.57 7.12
CA LEU A 177 0.60 7.48 8.07
C LEU A 177 0.94 7.93 9.50
N TYR A 178 2.10 8.58 9.70
CA TYR A 178 2.51 9.10 11.00
C TYR A 178 1.56 10.18 11.53
N MET A 179 1.12 11.09 10.66
CA MET A 179 0.19 12.17 11.00
C MET A 179 -1.26 11.68 11.19
N GLY A 180 -1.54 10.39 11.01
CA GLY A 180 -2.87 9.80 11.22
C GLY A 180 -3.94 10.38 10.28
N ARG A 181 -3.57 10.75 9.05
CA ARG A 181 -4.48 11.46 8.11
C ARG A 181 -5.62 10.59 7.57
N PHE A 182 -5.51 9.28 7.69
CA PHE A 182 -6.48 8.34 7.15
C PHE A 182 -7.45 7.86 8.21
N LYS A 183 -8.72 7.79 7.85
CA LYS A 183 -9.75 7.22 8.71
C LYS A 183 -9.46 5.73 8.94
N PRO A 184 -9.47 5.25 10.20
CA PRO A 184 -9.34 3.83 10.49
C PRO A 184 -10.46 3.02 9.82
N MET A 185 -10.15 1.79 9.40
CA MET A 185 -11.17 0.87 8.86
C MET A 185 -12.29 0.58 9.86
N SER A 186 -11.99 0.65 11.16
CA SER A 186 -12.98 0.48 12.24
C SER A 186 -14.12 1.51 12.18
N THR A 187 -13.94 2.63 11.48
CA THR A 187 -15.01 3.63 11.26
C THR A 187 -16.06 3.18 10.23
N ARG A 188 -15.81 2.09 9.49
CA ARG A 188 -16.68 1.57 8.44
C ARG A 188 -17.45 0.35 8.93
N SER A 189 -18.60 0.58 9.58
CA SER A 189 -19.45 -0.49 10.12
C SER A 189 -19.93 -1.48 9.04
N ASP A 190 -20.10 -1.00 7.81
CA ASP A 190 -20.45 -1.82 6.64
C ASP A 190 -19.35 -2.81 6.23
N ILE A 191 -18.09 -2.50 6.52
CA ILE A 191 -16.93 -3.40 6.29
C ILE A 191 -16.67 -4.26 7.54
N MET A 192 -16.78 -3.66 8.73
CA MET A 192 -16.53 -4.34 10.00
C MET A 192 -17.61 -5.36 10.35
N GLY A 193 -18.85 -5.14 9.89
CA GLY A 193 -19.97 -6.06 10.08
C GLY A 193 -19.99 -7.25 9.12
N LEU A 194 -19.06 -7.33 8.16
CA LEU A 194 -18.98 -8.48 7.25
C LEU A 194 -18.59 -9.74 8.04
N ASP A 195 -19.33 -10.83 7.80
CA ASP A 195 -18.97 -12.16 8.27
C ASP A 195 -17.78 -12.69 7.48
N LEU A 196 -16.62 -12.72 8.13
CA LEU A 196 -15.37 -13.25 7.59
C LEU A 196 -15.35 -14.78 7.71
N SER A 197 -16.25 -15.45 7.00
CA SER A 197 -16.39 -16.89 7.15
C SER A 197 -15.13 -17.63 6.66
N PRO A 198 -14.41 -18.41 7.49
CA PRO A 198 -13.11 -18.96 7.13
C PRO A 198 -13.12 -19.84 5.88
N HIS A 199 -14.25 -20.50 5.60
CA HIS A 199 -14.38 -21.48 4.53
C HIS A 199 -14.31 -20.87 3.11
N ILE A 200 -14.55 -19.57 2.95
CA ILE A 200 -14.43 -18.91 1.65
C ILE A 200 -12.98 -18.53 1.34
N PHE A 201 -12.09 -18.53 2.33
CA PHE A 201 -10.71 -18.10 2.20
C PHE A 201 -9.75 -19.30 2.12
N CYS A 202 -8.64 -19.13 1.39
CA CYS A 202 -7.51 -20.06 1.46
C CYS A 202 -6.38 -19.45 2.29
N PHE A 203 -5.98 -20.13 3.37
CA PHE A 203 -4.93 -19.62 4.26
C PHE A 203 -3.54 -20.23 4.02
N THR A 204 -3.43 -21.30 3.24
CA THR A 204 -2.16 -22.03 3.02
C THR A 204 -1.10 -21.19 2.32
N ASP A 205 -1.53 -20.16 1.60
CA ASP A 205 -0.64 -19.29 0.83
C ASP A 205 -0.04 -18.14 1.68
N PHE A 206 -0.51 -17.97 2.92
CA PHE A 206 0.01 -16.97 3.84
C PHE A 206 1.26 -17.45 4.57
N ARG A 207 2.23 -16.54 4.72
CA ARG A 207 3.44 -16.77 5.53
C ARG A 207 3.12 -16.85 7.02
N LEU A 208 2.16 -16.03 7.44
CA LEU A 208 1.63 -15.95 8.79
C LEU A 208 0.10 -16.09 8.70
N PRO A 209 -0.45 -17.31 8.60
CA PRO A 209 -1.89 -17.52 8.49
C PRO A 209 -2.65 -16.84 9.63
N PRO A 210 -3.80 -16.18 9.35
CA PRO A 210 -4.69 -15.67 10.39
C PRO A 210 -5.10 -16.77 11.38
N ARG A 211 -5.38 -16.39 12.63
CA ARG A 211 -5.81 -17.35 13.63
C ARG A 211 -7.31 -17.62 13.46
N LEU A 212 -7.70 -18.85 13.78
CA LEU A 212 -9.09 -19.26 13.80
C LEU A 212 -9.49 -19.59 15.23
N GLU A 213 -10.55 -18.95 15.71
CA GLU A 213 -11.14 -19.23 17.01
C GLU A 213 -12.52 -19.86 16.83
N LYS A 214 -12.78 -20.96 17.54
CA LYS A 214 -14.09 -21.59 17.58
C LYS A 214 -14.97 -20.88 18.61
N GLY A 215 -16.10 -20.35 18.16
CA GLY A 215 -17.12 -19.77 19.02
C GLY A 215 -17.89 -20.83 19.82
N PRO A 216 -18.72 -20.39 20.78
CA PRO A 216 -19.60 -21.27 21.56
C PRO A 216 -20.63 -22.03 20.70
N ASP A 217 -20.94 -21.50 19.52
CA ASP A 217 -21.79 -22.09 18.49
C ASP A 217 -21.10 -23.15 17.64
N GLY A 218 -19.79 -23.38 17.85
CA GLY A 218 -18.96 -24.31 17.09
C GLY A 218 -18.47 -23.77 15.75
N LEU A 219 -18.82 -22.53 15.39
CA LEU A 219 -18.36 -21.87 14.17
C LEU A 219 -16.97 -21.28 14.38
N SER A 220 -16.09 -21.43 13.38
CA SER A 220 -14.78 -20.80 13.39
C SER A 220 -14.89 -19.36 12.89
N THR A 221 -14.22 -18.43 13.57
CA THR A 221 -14.10 -17.02 13.17
C THR A 221 -12.63 -16.66 12.98
N ILE A 222 -12.36 -15.73 12.07
CA ILE A 222 -11.01 -15.21 11.84
C ILE A 222 -10.73 -14.10 12.86
N VAL A 223 -9.62 -14.24 13.61
CA VAL A 223 -9.15 -13.26 14.59
C VAL A 223 -7.75 -12.74 14.27
#